data_AF-A0A2W4M2P4-F1
#
_entry.id   AF-A0A2W4M2P4-F1
#
_cell.length_a   1.000
_cell.length_b   1.000
_cell.length_c   1.000
_cell.angle_alpha   90.00
_cell.angle_beta   90.00
_cell.angle_gamma   90.00
#
_symmetry.space_group_name_H-M   'P 1'
#
loop_
_entity.id
_entity.type
_entity.pdbx_description
1 polymer ?
#
loop_
_entity_poly.entity_id
_entity_poly.type
_entity_poly.pdbx_seq_one_letter_code
_entity_poly.pdbx_strand_id
1 'polypeptide(L)'
;MDARGETRSHPFATGIPVITIARNRERVRADSRRICSSRVGGETMSESEGMPRARLREAFERVLPELRALPEEALRKVTVDVPTAVATILGAIPKIRELREQIQEELPKHDLARFDRLEEYTLALAYAHGAYIAASRPPRSIDDINAEAMRLRELLLADAAVLVLRGLFDKARIAEIRLGNGYRDTAFDLVALVSLYRSRWSEIEGKTGISLAELEQAEIVADRLITAVGEREQAPIKRTQAIEDRMRALTLCVDVYNQTRRAIAYLRFDHDDAHIIAPSLYAGRGGRSRAENESEDVSSASLEPEDPEADKTEPVPIESGISPPSTEATSLPPEVRVGFPGGSPSTE
;
A
#
# COMPACT_ATOMS: atom_id res chain seq x y z
N MET A 1 -75.21 -22.39 -5.62
CA MET A 1 -74.26 -22.81 -4.57
C MET A 1 -73.01 -21.94 -4.71
N ASP A 2 -73.12 -20.61 -4.57
CA ASP A 2 -73.28 -19.84 -3.31
C ASP A 2 -72.05 -20.02 -2.39
N ALA A 3 -71.34 -19.01 -1.89
CA ALA A 3 -71.61 -17.58 -1.64
C ALA A 3 -70.26 -16.81 -1.70
N ARG A 4 -70.12 -15.62 -2.31
CA ARG A 4 -70.49 -14.26 -1.85
C ARG A 4 -69.99 -13.88 -0.44
N GLY A 5 -69.04 -12.96 -0.40
CA GLY A 5 -68.60 -12.21 0.78
C GLY A 5 -68.13 -10.81 0.38
N GLU A 6 -69.09 -9.93 0.13
CA GLU A 6 -68.90 -8.48 -0.12
C GLU A 6 -69.95 -7.74 0.73
N THR A 7 -69.63 -6.49 1.13
CA THR A 7 -70.31 -5.52 2.03
C THR A 7 -69.49 -5.27 3.30
N ARG A 8 -69.14 -4.03 3.66
CA ARG A 8 -70.00 -2.84 3.76
C ARG A 8 -69.30 -1.52 3.42
N SER A 9 -70.09 -0.67 2.79
CA SER A 9 -69.90 0.76 2.53
C SER A 9 -70.59 1.63 3.61
N HIS A 10 -70.17 2.91 3.69
CA HIS A 10 -70.85 4.14 4.16
C HIS A 10 -70.79 4.61 5.63
N PRO A 11 -70.98 5.93 5.93
CA PRO A 11 -70.79 7.17 5.13
C PRO A 11 -70.17 8.40 5.87
N PHE A 12 -69.98 9.48 5.10
CA PHE A 12 -69.93 10.93 5.42
C PHE A 12 -70.35 11.44 6.82
N ALA A 13 -69.62 12.43 7.37
CA ALA A 13 -70.06 13.86 7.45
C ALA A 13 -69.26 14.72 8.49
N THR A 14 -68.66 15.80 7.98
CA THR A 14 -68.59 17.20 8.50
C THR A 14 -68.44 17.52 10.00
N GLY A 15 -67.49 18.41 10.32
CA GLY A 15 -67.55 19.24 11.54
C GLY A 15 -66.27 19.99 11.90
N ILE A 16 -66.05 21.17 11.31
CA ILE A 16 -65.07 22.19 11.74
C ILE A 16 -65.54 22.78 13.09
N PRO A 17 -64.61 23.18 13.98
CA PRO A 17 -64.64 24.59 14.38
C PRO A 17 -63.27 25.27 14.28
N VAL A 18 -63.34 26.46 13.69
CA VAL A 18 -62.35 27.53 13.68
C VAL A 18 -62.20 28.07 15.10
N ILE A 19 -60.98 28.11 15.64
CA ILE A 19 -60.62 29.05 16.70
C ILE A 19 -59.44 29.87 16.18
N THR A 20 -59.75 31.13 15.84
CA THR A 20 -58.79 32.20 15.58
C THR A 20 -58.66 33.01 16.87
N ILE A 21 -57.44 33.43 17.22
CA ILE A 21 -57.04 34.85 17.43
C ILE A 21 -55.76 34.94 18.29
N ALA A 22 -54.71 35.39 17.61
CA ALA A 22 -53.69 36.37 17.99
C ALA A 22 -53.02 36.32 19.38
N ARG A 23 -51.68 36.17 19.38
CA ARG A 23 -50.68 37.09 19.95
C ARG A 23 -49.32 36.41 20.06
N ASN A 24 -48.36 36.74 19.19
CA ASN A 24 -46.93 36.95 19.53
C ASN A 24 -46.07 37.02 18.27
N ARG A 25 -46.14 38.14 17.54
CA ARG A 25 -45.24 38.42 16.40
C ARG A 25 -44.18 39.48 16.70
N GLU A 26 -43.92 39.79 17.97
CA GLU A 26 -42.99 40.86 18.38
C GLU A 26 -41.84 40.44 19.32
N ARG A 27 -41.64 39.15 19.60
CA ARG A 27 -40.55 38.68 20.49
C ARG A 27 -39.32 38.07 19.83
N VAL A 28 -39.26 37.97 18.49
CA VAL A 28 -38.15 37.31 17.77
C VAL A 28 -37.21 38.31 17.07
N ARG A 29 -37.33 39.63 17.33
CA ARG A 29 -36.46 40.66 16.72
C ARG A 29 -35.64 41.50 17.70
N ALA A 30 -35.63 41.15 19.00
CA ALA A 30 -34.96 41.95 20.03
C ALA A 30 -33.70 41.30 20.64
N ASP A 31 -33.36 40.04 20.35
CA ASP A 31 -32.22 39.36 20.98
C ASP A 31 -30.98 39.15 20.09
N SER A 32 -31.05 39.56 18.82
CA SER A 32 -29.92 39.45 17.86
C SER A 32 -28.98 40.67 17.85
N ARG A 33 -29.01 41.54 18.87
CA ARG A 33 -28.13 42.72 18.98
C ARG A 33 -27.49 42.92 20.35
N ARG A 34 -27.20 41.83 21.08
CA ARG A 34 -26.50 41.91 22.37
C ARG A 34 -25.41 40.86 22.60
N ILE A 35 -24.86 40.27 21.54
CA ILE A 35 -23.64 39.45 21.64
C ILE A 35 -22.71 39.79 20.47
N CYS A 36 -22.30 41.06 20.41
CA CYS A 36 -21.19 41.49 19.58
C CYS A 36 -20.57 42.74 20.23
N SER A 37 -19.77 42.53 21.27
CA SER A 37 -18.64 43.41 21.66
C SER A 37 -17.94 42.83 22.88
N SER A 38 -16.61 42.86 22.85
CA SER A 38 -15.64 42.63 23.94
C SER A 38 -15.29 41.18 24.32
N ARG A 39 -14.34 40.58 23.58
CA ARG A 39 -12.97 40.36 24.08
C ARG A 39 -12.06 39.94 22.94
N VAL A 40 -11.11 40.81 22.60
CA VAL A 40 -9.92 40.48 21.82
C VAL A 40 -8.96 39.76 22.77
N GLY A 41 -8.79 38.47 22.55
CA GLY A 41 -7.84 37.60 23.22
C GLY A 41 -7.69 36.36 22.36
N GLY A 42 -6.56 36.27 21.65
CA GLY A 42 -6.28 35.19 20.72
C GLY A 42 -6.07 33.88 21.47
N GLU A 43 -7.01 32.96 21.32
CA GLU A 43 -6.81 31.55 21.55
C GLU A 43 -7.45 30.83 20.36
N THR A 44 -6.66 30.57 19.33
CA THR A 44 -6.93 29.47 18.40
C THR A 44 -6.74 28.18 19.19
N MET A 45 -7.75 27.83 20.00
CA MET A 45 -7.84 26.49 20.56
C MET A 45 -8.02 25.53 19.39
N SER A 46 -6.97 24.76 19.16
CA SER A 46 -6.91 23.62 18.26
C SER A 46 -7.98 22.60 18.68
N GLU A 47 -9.17 22.70 18.11
CA GLU A 47 -10.18 21.63 18.12
C GLU A 47 -9.76 20.47 17.19
N SER A 48 -8.59 19.88 17.47
CA SER A 48 -8.14 18.60 16.89
C SER A 48 -7.59 17.63 17.96
N GLU A 49 -7.66 17.96 19.24
CA GLU A 49 -7.18 17.13 20.36
C GLU A 49 -8.18 16.03 20.78
N GLY A 50 -8.65 15.22 19.83
CA GLY A 50 -9.61 14.17 20.18
C GLY A 50 -9.84 13.05 19.17
N MET A 51 -9.30 13.14 17.94
CA MET A 51 -9.33 11.97 17.07
C MET A 51 -8.24 11.00 17.54
N PRO A 52 -8.54 9.72 17.84
CA PRO A 52 -7.52 8.74 18.21
C PRO A 52 -6.49 8.70 17.09
N ARG A 53 -5.32 9.31 17.33
CA ARG A 53 -4.24 9.27 16.36
C ARG A 53 -3.87 7.81 16.16
N ALA A 54 -3.61 7.43 14.91
CA ALA A 54 -3.35 6.05 14.56
C ALA A 54 -2.11 5.56 15.32
N ARG A 55 -2.34 4.81 16.42
CA ARG A 55 -1.34 4.38 17.40
C ARG A 55 -0.08 3.79 16.77
N LEU A 56 -0.25 3.04 15.66
CA LEU A 56 0.85 2.41 14.92
C LEU A 56 1.72 3.44 14.20
N ARG A 57 1.10 4.44 13.57
CA ARG A 57 1.81 5.49 12.83
C ARG A 57 2.65 6.35 13.77
N GLU A 58 2.09 6.75 14.90
CA GLU A 58 2.82 7.55 15.87
C GLU A 58 4.02 6.80 16.46
N ALA A 59 3.85 5.52 16.79
CA ALA A 59 4.95 4.69 17.28
C ALA A 59 6.07 4.59 16.24
N PHE A 60 5.71 4.43 14.96
CA PHE A 60 6.69 4.44 13.87
C PHE A 60 7.43 5.77 13.76
N GLU A 61 6.73 6.90 13.83
CA GLU A 61 7.33 8.24 13.76
C GLU A 61 8.30 8.50 14.92
N ARG A 62 7.98 8.05 16.14
CA ARG A 62 8.86 8.17 17.32
C ARG A 62 10.10 7.29 17.22
N VAL A 63 9.98 6.09 16.65
CA VAL A 63 11.07 5.12 16.50
C VAL A 63 11.95 5.41 15.28
N LEU A 64 11.48 6.23 14.33
CA LEU A 64 12.16 6.52 13.08
C LEU A 64 13.63 6.95 13.22
N PRO A 65 14.03 7.82 14.18
CA PRO A 65 15.43 8.19 14.36
C PRO A 65 16.32 6.98 14.68
N GLU A 66 15.83 6.03 15.48
CA GLU A 66 16.56 4.80 15.82
C GLU A 66 16.63 3.85 14.63
N LEU A 67 15.57 3.74 13.81
CA LEU A 67 15.60 2.94 12.59
C LEU A 67 16.67 3.43 11.62
N ARG A 68 16.78 4.75 11.46
CA ARG A 68 17.77 5.39 10.58
C ARG A 68 19.19 5.28 11.12
N ALA A 69 19.36 5.23 12.43
CA ALA A 69 20.67 5.05 13.07
C ALA A 69 21.25 3.62 12.94
N LEU A 70 20.43 2.62 12.56
CA LEU A 70 20.93 1.26 12.35
C LEU A 70 21.86 1.21 11.12
N PRO A 71 23.04 0.59 11.22
CA PRO A 71 23.90 0.37 10.05
C PRO A 71 23.27 -0.69 9.12
N GLU A 72 23.52 -0.58 7.82
CA GLU A 72 22.94 -1.51 6.82
C GLU A 72 23.39 -2.96 7.03
N GLU A 73 24.61 -3.14 7.55
CA GLU A 73 25.22 -4.44 7.82
C GLU A 73 24.54 -5.18 8.98
N ALA A 74 23.87 -4.45 9.89
CA ALA A 74 23.13 -5.04 10.99
C ALA A 74 21.72 -5.50 10.59
N LEU A 75 21.26 -5.18 9.37
CA LEU A 75 19.89 -5.47 8.95
C LEU A 75 19.67 -6.97 8.76
N ARG A 76 18.68 -7.49 9.48
CA ARG A 76 18.24 -8.87 9.34
C ARG A 76 17.45 -9.06 8.05
N LYS A 77 17.70 -10.18 7.37
CA LYS A 77 16.78 -10.67 6.33
C LYS A 77 15.42 -10.96 6.97
N VAL A 78 14.35 -10.57 6.30
CA VAL A 78 12.97 -10.83 6.74
C VAL A 78 12.67 -12.33 6.58
N THR A 79 12.97 -13.10 7.62
CA THR A 79 12.73 -14.56 7.64
C THR A 79 11.48 -14.94 8.42
N VAL A 80 10.93 -14.02 9.21
CA VAL A 80 9.80 -14.25 10.11
C VAL A 80 8.49 -13.79 9.46
N ASP A 81 7.40 -14.49 9.75
CA ASP A 81 6.05 -14.01 9.45
C ASP A 81 5.71 -12.82 10.35
N VAL A 82 5.74 -11.61 9.76
CA VAL A 82 5.66 -10.35 10.50
C VAL A 82 4.32 -10.18 11.22
N PRO A 83 3.14 -10.41 10.58
CA PRO A 83 1.86 -10.43 11.28
C PRO A 83 1.83 -11.34 12.51
N THR A 84 2.28 -12.59 12.37
CA THR A 84 2.30 -13.56 13.47
C THR A 84 3.24 -13.13 14.59
N ALA A 85 4.44 -12.62 14.25
CA ALA A 85 5.38 -12.09 15.23
C ALA A 85 4.82 -10.88 16.00
N VAL A 86 4.22 -9.91 15.30
CA VAL A 86 3.59 -8.74 15.93
C VAL A 86 2.49 -9.16 16.90
N ALA A 87 1.58 -10.06 16.48
CA ALA A 87 0.52 -10.55 17.35
C ALA A 87 1.07 -11.30 18.58
N THR A 88 2.11 -12.11 18.39
CA THR A 88 2.77 -12.88 19.46
C THR A 88 3.40 -11.95 20.49
N ILE A 89 4.19 -10.97 20.04
CA ILE A 89 4.87 -10.02 20.94
C ILE A 89 3.83 -9.19 21.70
N LEU A 90 2.85 -8.60 21.00
CA LEU A 90 1.82 -7.79 21.65
C LEU A 90 1.00 -8.60 22.69
N GLY A 91 0.72 -9.88 22.41
CA GLY A 91 0.05 -10.77 23.35
C GLY A 91 0.92 -11.17 24.55
N ALA A 92 2.24 -11.21 24.39
CA ALA A 92 3.20 -11.54 25.46
C ALA A 92 3.52 -10.36 26.39
N ILE A 93 3.42 -9.12 25.90
CA ILE A 93 3.81 -7.90 26.64
C ILE A 93 3.23 -7.81 28.07
N PRO A 94 1.94 -8.11 28.33
CA PRO A 94 1.42 -8.04 29.70
C PRO A 94 2.18 -8.93 30.67
N LYS A 95 2.44 -10.19 30.29
CA LYS A 95 3.21 -11.15 31.12
C LYS A 95 4.68 -10.78 31.22
N ILE A 96 5.27 -10.27 30.13
CA ILE A 96 6.65 -9.76 30.12
C ILE A 96 6.80 -8.61 31.13
N ARG A 97 5.83 -7.70 31.19
CA ARG A 97 5.85 -6.54 32.10
C ARG A 97 5.78 -6.92 33.57
N GLU A 98 5.11 -8.01 33.92
CA GLU A 98 5.08 -8.53 35.30
C GLU A 98 6.48 -8.87 35.82
N LEU A 99 7.42 -9.23 34.93
CA LEU A 99 8.80 -9.55 35.29
C LEU A 99 9.75 -8.34 35.30
N ARG A 100 9.26 -7.12 35.02
CA ARG A 100 10.10 -5.93 34.87
C ARG A 100 10.93 -5.64 36.12
N GLU A 101 10.30 -5.68 37.30
CA GLU A 101 10.97 -5.38 38.57
C GLU A 101 12.08 -6.41 38.87
N GLN A 102 11.79 -7.69 38.64
CA GLN A 102 12.78 -8.77 38.79
C GLN A 102 13.96 -8.64 37.82
N ILE A 103 13.69 -8.25 36.55
CA ILE A 103 14.76 -7.97 35.57
C ILE A 103 15.64 -6.80 36.06
N GLN A 104 15.04 -5.75 36.63
CA GLN A 104 15.79 -4.62 37.15
C GLN A 104 16.70 -4.98 38.32
N GLU A 105 16.24 -5.83 39.23
CA GLU A 105 16.99 -6.26 40.41
C GLU A 105 18.11 -7.26 40.08
N GLU A 106 17.79 -8.30 39.30
CA GLU A 106 18.71 -9.41 39.06
C GLU A 106 19.60 -9.21 37.82
N LEU A 107 19.19 -8.35 36.88
CA LEU A 107 19.91 -8.08 35.62
C LEU A 107 20.19 -6.58 35.43
N PRO A 108 21.02 -5.95 36.29
CA PRO A 108 21.24 -4.49 36.26
C PRO A 108 21.94 -3.98 34.99
N LYS A 109 22.57 -4.87 34.21
CA LYS A 109 23.18 -4.54 32.90
C LYS A 109 22.19 -4.65 31.74
N HIS A 110 20.96 -5.08 31.98
CA HIS A 110 19.94 -5.18 30.94
C HIS A 110 19.48 -3.78 30.51
N ASP A 111 19.26 -3.59 29.21
CA ASP A 111 18.75 -2.32 28.69
C ASP A 111 17.24 -2.20 28.94
N LEU A 112 16.89 -1.73 30.14
CA LEU A 112 15.50 -1.52 30.54
C LEU A 112 14.80 -0.46 29.67
N ALA A 113 15.53 0.51 29.11
CA ALA A 113 14.94 1.54 28.27
C ALA A 113 14.39 0.94 26.97
N ARG A 114 15.14 0.02 26.34
CA ARG A 114 14.64 -0.72 25.17
C ARG A 114 13.55 -1.73 25.54
N PHE A 115 13.66 -2.39 26.69
CA PHE A 115 12.65 -3.30 27.19
C PHE A 115 11.28 -2.61 27.36
N ASP A 116 11.25 -1.45 28.02
CA ASP A 116 10.02 -0.69 28.26
C ASP A 116 9.36 -0.22 26.94
N ARG A 117 10.18 -0.03 25.89
CA ARG A 117 9.76 0.40 24.55
C ARG A 117 9.46 -0.75 23.58
N LEU A 118 9.51 -2.01 24.03
CA LEU A 118 9.21 -3.17 23.18
C LEU A 118 7.84 -3.06 22.48
N GLU A 119 6.83 -2.55 23.18
CA GLU A 119 5.49 -2.30 22.60
C GLU A 119 5.55 -1.31 21.44
N GLU A 120 6.31 -0.23 21.62
CA GLU A 120 6.47 0.83 20.63
C GLU A 120 7.18 0.32 19.37
N TYR A 121 8.27 -0.45 19.53
CA TYR A 121 8.98 -1.08 18.41
C TYR A 121 8.09 -2.07 17.66
N THR A 122 7.25 -2.81 18.37
CA THR A 122 6.32 -3.78 17.76
C THR A 122 5.24 -3.09 16.95
N LEU A 123 4.69 -1.97 17.45
CA LEU A 123 3.72 -1.15 16.73
C LEU A 123 4.34 -0.47 15.50
N ALA A 124 5.59 -0.02 15.60
CA ALA A 124 6.34 0.53 14.47
C ALA A 124 6.56 -0.52 13.37
N LEU A 125 6.90 -1.76 13.73
CA LEU A 125 7.00 -2.88 12.79
C LEU A 125 5.66 -3.18 12.10
N ALA A 126 4.56 -3.15 12.84
CA ALA A 126 3.22 -3.35 12.29
C ALA A 126 2.88 -2.28 11.23
N TYR A 127 3.19 -1.01 11.51
CA TYR A 127 3.02 0.08 10.55
C TYR A 127 3.86 -0.11 9.29
N ALA A 128 5.16 -0.38 9.45
CA ALA A 128 6.09 -0.58 8.33
C ALA A 128 5.68 -1.77 7.45
N HIS A 129 5.15 -2.84 8.05
CA HIS A 129 4.60 -3.96 7.32
C HIS A 129 3.36 -3.57 6.50
N GLY A 130 2.43 -2.80 7.09
CA GLY A 130 1.27 -2.28 6.38
C GLY A 130 1.64 -1.39 5.19
N ALA A 131 2.61 -0.49 5.38
CA ALA A 131 3.15 0.36 4.31
C ALA A 131 3.77 -0.47 3.17
N TYR A 132 4.52 -1.53 3.51
CA TYR A 132 5.07 -2.47 2.52
C TYR A 132 3.97 -3.19 1.72
N ILE A 133 2.91 -3.66 2.39
CA ILE A 133 1.79 -4.32 1.69
C ILE A 133 1.08 -3.34 0.76
N ALA A 134 0.86 -2.10 1.20
CA ALA A 134 0.27 -1.05 0.38
C ALA A 134 1.14 -0.73 -0.86
N ALA A 135 2.45 -0.59 -0.69
CA ALA A 135 3.38 -0.31 -1.78
C ALA A 135 3.63 -1.50 -2.72
N SER A 136 3.34 -2.73 -2.28
CA SER A 136 3.55 -3.95 -3.06
C SER A 136 2.29 -4.41 -3.82
N ARG A 137 1.13 -3.80 -3.55
CA ARG A 137 -0.11 -4.13 -4.26
C ARG A 137 0.01 -3.68 -5.72
N PRO A 138 -0.29 -4.55 -6.71
CA PRO A 138 -0.29 -4.13 -8.10
C PRO A 138 -1.31 -2.99 -8.29
N PRO A 139 -0.95 -1.92 -9.01
CA PRO A 139 -1.92 -0.89 -9.36
C PRO A 139 -3.03 -1.52 -10.20
N ARG A 140 -4.21 -0.88 -10.23
CA ARG A 140 -5.21 -1.18 -11.27
C ARG A 140 -4.54 -1.06 -12.64
N SER A 141 -4.93 -1.90 -13.59
CA SER A 141 -4.35 -1.90 -14.95
C SER A 141 -4.41 -0.48 -15.53
N ILE A 142 -3.26 0.19 -15.55
CA ILE A 142 -3.10 1.51 -16.19
C ILE A 142 -3.42 1.40 -17.68
N ASP A 143 -3.23 0.21 -18.26
CA ASP A 143 -3.51 -0.09 -19.65
C ASP A 143 -5.03 -0.06 -19.93
N ASP A 144 -5.86 -0.55 -19.01
CA ASP A 144 -7.32 -0.52 -19.17
C ASP A 144 -7.84 0.92 -19.13
N ILE A 145 -7.33 1.73 -18.19
CA ILE A 145 -7.67 3.15 -18.07
C ILE A 145 -7.22 3.91 -19.33
N ASN A 146 -6.01 3.59 -19.81
CA ASN A 146 -5.47 4.20 -21.01
C ASN A 146 -6.24 3.82 -22.28
N ALA A 147 -6.67 2.56 -22.41
CA ALA A 147 -7.45 2.12 -23.56
C ALA A 147 -8.76 2.92 -23.66
N GLU A 148 -9.44 3.13 -22.53
CA GLU A 148 -10.65 3.96 -22.49
C GLU A 148 -10.34 5.44 -22.76
N ALA A 149 -9.25 5.96 -22.21
CA ALA A 149 -8.80 7.33 -22.46
C ALA A 149 -8.49 7.57 -23.96
N MET A 150 -7.79 6.62 -24.60
CA MET A 150 -7.49 6.68 -26.03
C MET A 150 -8.75 6.67 -26.88
N ARG A 151 -9.73 5.81 -26.54
CA ARG A 151 -11.03 5.75 -27.24
C ARG A 151 -11.76 7.10 -27.17
N LEU A 152 -11.82 7.71 -25.99
CA LEU A 152 -12.45 9.02 -25.80
C LEU A 152 -11.67 10.13 -26.52
N ARG A 153 -10.33 10.09 -26.51
CA ARG A 153 -9.48 11.05 -27.22
C ARG A 153 -9.71 10.98 -28.72
N GLU A 154 -9.76 9.78 -29.28
CA GLU A 154 -10.04 9.57 -30.70
C GLU A 154 -11.42 10.10 -31.09
N LEU A 155 -12.45 9.78 -30.30
CA LEU A 155 -13.82 10.27 -30.53
C LEU A 155 -13.90 11.81 -30.53
N LEU A 156 -13.33 12.45 -29.51
CA LEU A 156 -13.33 13.91 -29.37
C LEU A 156 -12.51 14.60 -30.48
N LEU A 157 -11.40 14.00 -30.91
CA LEU A 157 -10.58 14.52 -32.01
C LEU A 157 -11.27 14.35 -33.37
N ALA A 158 -12.00 13.25 -33.57
CA ALA A 158 -12.76 13.02 -34.80
C ALA A 158 -13.88 14.06 -34.95
N ASP A 159 -14.66 14.31 -33.90
CA ASP A 159 -15.69 15.36 -33.93
C ASP A 159 -15.08 16.76 -34.04
N ALA A 160 -13.95 17.01 -33.37
CA ALA A 160 -13.26 18.30 -33.45
C ALA A 160 -12.79 18.60 -34.88
N ALA A 161 -12.37 17.57 -35.64
CA ALA A 161 -12.01 17.74 -37.05
C ALA A 161 -13.21 18.19 -37.90
N VAL A 162 -14.43 17.69 -37.62
CA VAL A 162 -15.66 18.15 -38.27
C VAL A 162 -15.97 19.60 -37.91
N LEU A 163 -15.80 19.98 -36.63
CA LEU A 163 -16.00 21.36 -36.17
C LEU A 163 -14.99 22.34 -36.78
N VAL A 164 -13.75 21.90 -37.03
CA VAL A 164 -12.75 22.68 -37.77
C VAL A 164 -13.17 22.90 -39.22
N LEU A 165 -13.67 21.88 -39.91
CA LEU A 165 -14.17 22.02 -41.29
C LEU A 165 -15.37 22.97 -41.39
N ARG A 166 -16.16 23.07 -40.31
CA ARG A 166 -17.29 24.00 -40.19
C ARG A 166 -16.87 25.41 -39.72
N GLY A 167 -15.57 25.63 -39.48
CA GLY A 167 -15.04 26.92 -39.02
C GLY A 167 -15.37 27.27 -37.56
N LEU A 168 -15.81 26.30 -36.75
CA LEU A 168 -16.16 26.51 -35.34
C LEU A 168 -14.96 26.37 -34.41
N PHE A 169 -13.99 25.54 -34.79
CA PHE A 169 -12.70 25.36 -34.10
C PHE A 169 -11.52 25.76 -34.99
N ASP A 170 -10.43 26.20 -34.36
CA ASP A 170 -9.17 26.50 -35.02
C ASP A 170 -8.32 25.22 -35.18
N LYS A 171 -7.89 24.95 -36.42
CA LYS A 171 -7.02 23.82 -36.77
C LYS A 171 -5.69 23.87 -36.03
N ALA A 172 -5.10 25.06 -35.86
CA ALA A 172 -3.82 25.21 -35.17
C ALA A 172 -3.94 24.77 -33.71
N ARG A 173 -5.03 25.19 -33.04
CA ARG A 173 -5.31 24.84 -31.65
C ARG A 173 -5.53 23.33 -31.44
N ILE A 174 -6.19 22.65 -32.37
CA ILE A 174 -6.37 21.19 -32.30
C ILE A 174 -5.04 20.44 -32.55
N ALA A 175 -4.16 20.98 -33.40
CA ALA A 175 -2.85 20.39 -33.65
C ALA A 175 -1.92 20.48 -32.42
N GLU A 176 -1.99 21.58 -31.66
CA GLU A 176 -1.27 21.73 -30.38
C GLU A 176 -1.70 20.69 -29.34
N ILE A 177 -2.97 20.26 -29.35
CA ILE A 177 -3.49 19.25 -28.42
C ILE A 177 -3.09 17.82 -28.85
N ARG A 178 -2.35 17.63 -29.95
CA ARG A 178 -1.95 16.30 -30.46
C ARG A 178 -0.49 15.93 -30.16
N LEU A 179 0.13 16.53 -29.14
CA LEU A 179 1.59 16.54 -29.04
C LEU A 179 2.25 15.24 -28.54
N GLY A 180 1.51 14.23 -28.06
CA GLY A 180 2.15 13.05 -27.48
C GLY A 180 1.44 11.70 -27.63
N ASN A 181 2.22 10.66 -27.33
CA ASN A 181 1.84 9.24 -27.39
C ASN A 181 1.95 8.55 -26.03
N GLY A 182 2.27 9.28 -24.96
CA GLY A 182 2.34 8.74 -23.60
C GLY A 182 0.98 8.73 -22.89
N TYR A 183 0.91 7.98 -21.77
CA TYR A 183 -0.24 8.01 -20.85
C TYR A 183 -0.51 9.42 -20.32
N ARG A 184 0.57 10.13 -19.95
CA ARG A 184 0.51 11.51 -19.48
C ARG A 184 -0.07 12.42 -20.54
N ASP A 185 0.46 12.35 -21.76
CA ASP A 185 0.03 13.18 -22.88
C ASP A 185 -1.44 12.90 -23.20
N THR A 186 -1.85 11.63 -23.28
CA THR A 186 -3.25 11.24 -23.52
C THR A 186 -4.20 11.84 -22.48
N ALA A 187 -3.82 11.85 -21.21
CA ALA A 187 -4.65 12.43 -20.16
C ALA A 187 -4.75 13.96 -20.25
N PHE A 188 -3.63 14.66 -20.48
CA PHE A 188 -3.63 16.12 -20.64
C PHE A 188 -4.33 16.57 -21.93
N ASP A 189 -4.22 15.79 -23.00
CA ASP A 189 -4.94 16.03 -24.24
C ASP A 189 -6.45 15.94 -24.02
N LEU A 190 -6.94 14.93 -23.28
CA LEU A 190 -8.35 14.83 -22.91
C LEU A 190 -8.83 16.04 -22.11
N VAL A 191 -8.08 16.48 -21.11
CA VAL A 191 -8.42 17.68 -20.31
C VAL A 191 -8.47 18.93 -21.20
N ALA A 192 -7.52 19.07 -22.12
CA ALA A 192 -7.47 20.19 -23.06
C ALA A 192 -8.65 20.16 -24.04
N LEU A 193 -9.01 18.98 -24.56
CA LEU A 193 -10.18 18.80 -25.43
C LEU A 193 -11.47 19.14 -24.67
N VAL A 194 -11.69 18.57 -23.48
CA VAL A 194 -12.89 18.85 -22.67
C VAL A 194 -13.01 20.34 -22.37
N SER A 195 -11.91 20.99 -22.01
CA SER A 195 -11.88 22.44 -21.75
C SER A 195 -12.24 23.25 -23.01
N LEU A 196 -11.72 22.87 -24.18
CA LEU A 196 -12.04 23.51 -25.45
C LEU A 196 -13.53 23.36 -25.80
N TYR A 197 -14.09 22.14 -25.73
CA TYR A 197 -15.51 21.90 -25.98
C TYR A 197 -16.41 22.68 -25.02
N ARG A 198 -16.11 22.66 -23.71
CA ARG A 198 -16.90 23.41 -22.71
C ARG A 198 -16.84 24.91 -22.95
N SER A 199 -15.68 25.47 -23.34
CA SER A 199 -15.52 26.91 -23.57
C SER A 199 -16.35 27.44 -24.75
N ARG A 200 -16.69 26.57 -25.71
CA ARG A 200 -17.41 26.90 -26.95
C ARG A 200 -18.80 26.24 -27.01
N TRP A 201 -19.28 25.68 -25.91
CA TRP A 201 -20.47 24.82 -25.90
C TRP A 201 -21.70 25.50 -26.54
N SER A 202 -21.96 26.76 -26.19
CA SER A 202 -23.09 27.53 -26.74
C SER A 202 -23.07 27.71 -28.26
N GLU A 203 -21.90 27.60 -28.90
CA GLU A 203 -21.75 27.75 -30.36
C GLU A 203 -21.85 26.41 -31.11
N ILE A 204 -21.50 25.31 -30.44
CA ILE A 204 -21.41 23.96 -31.00
C ILE A 204 -22.59 23.07 -30.63
N GLU A 205 -23.39 23.46 -29.63
CA GLU A 205 -24.58 22.73 -29.19
C GLU A 205 -25.53 22.48 -30.38
N GLY A 206 -25.89 21.21 -30.58
CA GLY A 206 -26.71 20.75 -31.71
C GLY A 206 -25.97 20.57 -33.04
N LYS A 207 -24.66 20.89 -33.10
CA LYS A 207 -23.81 20.69 -34.29
C LYS A 207 -22.79 19.55 -34.12
N THR A 208 -22.49 19.17 -32.89
CA THR A 208 -21.60 18.05 -32.53
C THR A 208 -22.40 16.79 -32.23
N GLY A 209 -21.79 15.61 -32.44
CA GLY A 209 -22.34 14.34 -31.96
C GLY A 209 -22.03 14.05 -30.49
N ILE A 210 -21.15 14.86 -29.88
CA ILE A 210 -20.69 14.70 -28.50
C ILE A 210 -21.71 15.29 -27.51
N SER A 211 -21.95 14.57 -26.43
CA SER A 211 -22.79 14.98 -25.31
C SER A 211 -21.96 15.55 -24.14
N LEU A 212 -22.59 16.37 -23.30
CA LEU A 212 -21.97 16.84 -22.05
C LEU A 212 -21.56 15.68 -21.12
N ALA A 213 -22.31 14.58 -21.13
CA ALA A 213 -22.00 13.39 -20.33
C ALA A 213 -20.71 12.70 -20.80
N GLU A 214 -20.43 12.68 -22.11
CA GLU A 214 -19.17 12.14 -22.64
C GLU A 214 -17.98 13.04 -22.30
N LEU A 215 -18.18 14.37 -22.26
CA LEU A 215 -17.15 15.31 -21.81
C LEU A 215 -16.82 15.12 -20.32
N GLU A 216 -17.85 14.94 -19.48
CA GLU A 216 -17.67 14.63 -18.06
C GLU A 216 -16.98 13.28 -17.86
N GLN A 217 -17.36 12.26 -18.63
CA GLN A 217 -16.70 10.96 -18.60
C GLN A 217 -15.23 11.05 -19.02
N ALA A 218 -14.90 11.83 -20.05
CA ALA A 218 -13.53 12.06 -20.48
C ALA A 218 -12.70 12.76 -19.40
N GLU A 219 -13.26 13.71 -18.68
CA GLU A 219 -12.62 14.40 -17.56
C GLU A 219 -12.35 13.43 -16.40
N ILE A 220 -13.32 12.58 -16.03
CA ILE A 220 -13.16 11.54 -15.00
C ILE A 220 -12.08 10.53 -15.38
N VAL A 221 -12.04 10.10 -16.64
CA VAL A 221 -11.04 9.12 -17.12
C VAL A 221 -9.64 9.76 -17.15
N ALA A 222 -9.54 11.04 -17.56
CA ALA A 222 -8.28 11.77 -17.56
C ALA A 222 -7.71 11.93 -16.14
N ASP A 223 -8.53 12.32 -15.16
CA ASP A 223 -8.12 12.42 -13.75
C ASP A 223 -7.59 11.08 -13.20
N ARG A 224 -8.30 9.99 -13.50
CA ARG A 224 -7.87 8.63 -13.14
C ARG A 224 -6.54 8.26 -13.78
N LEU A 225 -6.33 8.60 -15.05
CA LEU A 225 -5.09 8.30 -15.76
C LEU A 225 -3.91 9.12 -15.22
N ILE A 226 -4.10 10.42 -14.92
CA ILE A 226 -3.08 11.27 -14.29
C ILE A 226 -2.67 10.68 -12.94
N THR A 227 -3.65 10.32 -12.11
CA THR A 227 -3.40 9.72 -10.79
C THR A 227 -2.65 8.39 -10.92
N ALA A 228 -3.06 7.51 -11.83
CA ALA A 228 -2.42 6.21 -12.06
C ALA A 228 -0.98 6.34 -12.57
N VAL A 229 -0.71 7.30 -13.47
CA VAL A 229 0.66 7.61 -13.93
C VAL A 229 1.52 8.08 -12.77
N GLY A 230 1.03 9.01 -11.96
CA GLY A 230 1.75 9.51 -10.78
C GLY A 230 2.04 8.40 -9.76
N GLU A 231 1.07 7.52 -9.51
CA GLU A 231 1.27 6.34 -8.65
C GLU A 231 2.33 5.39 -9.21
N ARG A 232 2.30 5.11 -10.51
CA ARG A 232 3.27 4.25 -11.19
C ARG A 232 4.69 4.81 -11.10
N GLU A 233 4.88 6.11 -11.26
CA GLU A 233 6.19 6.76 -11.15
C GLU A 233 6.73 6.73 -9.72
N GLN A 234 5.85 6.85 -8.73
CA GLN A 234 6.22 6.82 -7.31
C GLN A 234 6.36 5.41 -6.75
N ALA A 235 5.80 4.38 -7.41
CA ALA A 235 5.75 3.02 -6.90
C ALA A 235 7.14 2.43 -6.60
N PRO A 236 8.17 2.55 -7.47
CA PRO A 236 9.50 2.02 -7.18
C PRO A 236 10.13 2.68 -5.93
N ILE A 237 10.01 4.00 -5.80
CA ILE A 237 10.60 4.77 -4.68
C ILE A 237 9.91 4.35 -3.37
N LYS A 238 8.58 4.38 -3.36
CA LYS A 238 7.78 3.98 -2.19
C LYS A 238 8.02 2.53 -1.80
N ARG A 239 8.19 1.63 -2.78
CA ARG A 239 8.46 0.21 -2.53
C ARG A 239 9.84 -0.01 -1.93
N THR A 240 10.90 0.60 -2.49
CA THR A 240 12.26 0.48 -1.94
C THR A 240 12.31 1.02 -0.51
N GLN A 241 11.76 2.21 -0.28
CA GLN A 241 11.69 2.79 1.05
C GLN A 241 10.89 1.92 2.03
N ALA A 242 9.73 1.39 1.62
CA ALA A 242 8.93 0.53 2.46
C ALA A 242 9.60 -0.83 2.78
N ILE A 243 10.40 -1.36 1.85
CA ILE A 243 11.22 -2.56 2.12
C ILE A 243 12.27 -2.26 3.18
N GLU A 244 13.00 -1.15 3.03
CA GLU A 244 14.05 -0.75 3.96
C GLU A 244 13.49 -0.47 5.37
N ASP A 245 12.41 0.33 5.45
CA ASP A 245 11.75 0.66 6.71
C ASP A 245 11.24 -0.60 7.42
N ARG A 246 10.67 -1.55 6.66
CA ARG A 246 10.25 -2.85 7.19
C ARG A 246 11.44 -3.67 7.72
N MET A 247 12.57 -3.69 7.01
CA MET A 247 13.77 -4.43 7.43
C MET A 247 14.38 -3.84 8.71
N ARG A 248 14.50 -2.51 8.78
CA ARG A 248 14.99 -1.80 9.97
C ARG A 248 14.09 -2.00 11.18
N ALA A 249 12.79 -1.80 11.01
CA ALA A 249 11.81 -2.00 12.08
C ALA A 249 11.79 -3.45 12.58
N LEU A 250 11.89 -4.42 11.66
CA LEU A 250 11.97 -5.83 12.03
C LEU A 250 13.24 -6.12 12.83
N THR A 251 14.39 -5.62 12.36
CA THR A 251 15.68 -5.83 13.02
C THR A 251 15.63 -5.32 14.45
N LEU A 252 15.22 -4.06 14.65
CA LEU A 252 15.12 -3.45 15.97
C LEU A 252 14.16 -4.21 16.88
N CYS A 253 12.95 -4.49 16.40
CA CYS A 253 11.93 -5.20 17.18
C CYS A 253 12.40 -6.61 17.59
N VAL A 254 12.98 -7.37 16.65
CA VAL A 254 13.45 -8.74 16.90
C VAL A 254 14.65 -8.75 17.84
N ASP A 255 15.57 -7.78 17.73
CA ASP A 255 16.72 -7.68 18.62
C ASP A 255 16.30 -7.39 20.05
N VAL A 256 15.42 -6.41 20.27
CA VAL A 256 14.90 -6.08 21.59
C VAL A 256 14.08 -7.24 22.17
N TYR A 257 13.25 -7.89 21.35
CA TYR A 257 12.48 -9.05 21.79
C TYR A 257 13.39 -10.24 22.15
N ASN A 258 14.44 -10.51 21.38
CA ASN A 258 15.40 -11.57 21.69
C ASN A 258 16.17 -11.28 22.98
N GLN A 259 16.57 -10.03 23.22
CA GLN A 259 17.20 -9.63 24.49
C GLN A 259 16.24 -9.81 25.66
N THR A 260 14.98 -9.42 25.49
CA THR A 260 13.91 -9.62 26.48
C THR A 260 13.71 -11.10 26.78
N ARG A 261 13.62 -11.95 25.75
CA ARG A 261 13.48 -13.40 25.91
C ARG A 261 14.67 -14.02 26.64
N ARG A 262 15.89 -13.54 26.39
CA ARG A 262 17.10 -13.99 27.11
C ARG A 262 17.06 -13.63 28.59
N ALA A 263 16.60 -12.43 28.93
CA ALA A 263 16.43 -12.00 30.32
C ALA A 263 15.40 -12.88 31.04
N ILE A 264 14.24 -13.11 30.42
CA ILE A 264 13.18 -13.95 30.99
C ILE A 264 13.65 -15.41 31.13
N ALA A 265 14.32 -15.96 30.12
CA ALA A 265 14.86 -17.32 30.18
C ALA A 265 15.91 -17.49 31.29
N TYR A 266 16.66 -16.44 31.62
CA TYR A 266 17.59 -16.46 32.74
C TYR A 266 16.85 -16.46 34.08
N LEU A 267 15.89 -15.54 34.28
CA LEU A 267 15.10 -15.46 35.52
C LEU A 267 14.23 -16.70 35.76
N ARG A 268 13.73 -17.30 34.68
CA ARG A 268 12.80 -18.43 34.71
C ARG A 268 13.47 -19.75 34.38
N PHE A 269 14.81 -19.82 34.54
CA PHE A 269 15.59 -20.99 34.17
C PHE A 269 15.11 -22.27 34.88
N ASP A 270 14.80 -22.19 36.18
CA ASP A 270 14.35 -23.33 36.99
C ASP A 270 12.83 -23.61 36.90
N HIS A 271 12.06 -22.74 36.23
CA HIS A 271 10.60 -22.79 36.22
C HIS A 271 9.99 -23.43 34.95
N ASP A 272 10.79 -23.63 33.92
CA ASP A 272 10.41 -24.20 32.61
C ASP A 272 9.23 -23.51 31.89
N ASP A 273 8.81 -22.32 32.35
CA ASP A 273 7.66 -21.55 31.84
C ASP A 273 8.08 -20.38 30.93
N ALA A 274 9.38 -20.13 30.77
CA ALA A 274 9.92 -19.00 30.01
C ALA A 274 9.37 -18.90 28.58
N HIS A 275 9.12 -20.04 27.93
CA HIS A 275 8.60 -20.13 26.56
C HIS A 275 7.10 -19.79 26.45
N ILE A 276 6.35 -19.89 27.55
CA ILE A 276 4.94 -19.50 27.64
C ILE A 276 4.82 -17.98 27.84
N ILE A 277 5.78 -17.39 28.55
CA ILE A 277 5.85 -15.97 28.85
C ILE A 277 6.38 -15.18 27.65
N ALA A 278 7.47 -15.64 27.04
CA ALA A 278 8.09 -15.03 25.88
C ALA A 278 8.32 -16.08 24.76
N PRO A 279 7.29 -16.37 23.94
CA PRO A 279 7.36 -17.37 22.88
C PRO A 279 8.44 -17.07 21.82
N SER A 280 8.95 -18.10 21.16
CA SER A 280 9.84 -17.93 20.01
C SER A 280 9.08 -17.42 18.79
N LEU A 281 9.63 -16.42 18.10
CA LEU A 281 9.08 -15.89 16.84
C LEU A 281 9.31 -16.84 15.64
N TYR A 282 10.03 -17.94 15.85
CA TYR A 282 10.38 -18.93 14.83
C TYR A 282 9.67 -20.28 15.02
N ALA A 283 8.85 -20.41 16.08
CA ALA A 283 8.11 -21.64 16.34
C ALA A 283 7.11 -21.92 15.21
N GLY A 284 7.11 -23.16 14.68
CA GLY A 284 6.26 -23.59 13.57
C GLY A 284 6.96 -23.81 12.22
N ARG A 285 8.27 -23.52 12.09
CA ARG A 285 8.98 -23.63 10.82
C ARG A 285 9.88 -24.87 10.63
N GLY A 286 9.91 -25.78 11.58
CA GLY A 286 10.71 -26.99 11.47
C GLY A 286 10.56 -27.87 12.70
N GLY A 287 9.83 -28.96 12.55
CA GLY A 287 9.67 -29.97 13.59
C GLY A 287 8.49 -30.87 13.28
N ARG A 288 8.75 -31.97 12.55
CA ARG A 288 7.96 -33.19 12.74
C ARG A 288 7.91 -33.42 14.25
N SER A 289 6.71 -33.50 14.82
CA SER A 289 6.56 -33.95 16.19
C SER A 289 7.25 -35.30 16.30
N ARG A 290 8.27 -35.39 17.13
CA ARG A 290 8.71 -36.66 17.71
C ARG A 290 7.52 -37.14 18.53
N ALA A 291 6.71 -38.01 17.94
CA ALA A 291 5.67 -38.70 18.67
C ALA A 291 6.37 -39.66 19.63
N GLU A 292 6.29 -39.34 20.92
CA GLU A 292 6.43 -40.33 21.98
C GLU A 292 5.31 -41.37 21.80
N ASN A 293 5.71 -42.63 21.68
CA ASN A 293 4.89 -43.77 22.06
C ASN A 293 5.83 -44.72 22.79
N GLU A 294 5.86 -44.61 24.11
CA GLU A 294 6.13 -45.75 24.97
C GLU A 294 4.80 -46.48 25.19
N SER A 295 4.71 -47.69 24.65
CA SER A 295 3.95 -48.77 25.28
C SER A 295 4.67 -50.08 25.00
N GLU A 296 4.92 -50.78 26.09
CA GLU A 296 5.75 -51.94 26.35
C GLU A 296 5.59 -53.15 25.40
N ASP A 297 6.76 -53.74 25.10
CA ASP A 297 7.14 -55.16 25.19
C ASP A 297 6.29 -56.26 24.49
N VAL A 298 6.88 -56.88 23.44
CA VAL A 298 7.02 -58.36 23.38
C VAL A 298 8.28 -58.78 22.61
N SER A 299 9.27 -59.28 23.36
CA SER A 299 10.14 -60.45 23.14
C SER A 299 10.26 -61.12 21.73
N SER A 300 11.54 -61.20 21.30
CA SER A 300 12.24 -62.35 20.68
C SER A 300 11.85 -62.91 19.30
N ALA A 301 12.77 -62.78 18.33
CA ALA A 301 13.53 -63.92 17.78
C ALA A 301 14.60 -63.46 16.75
N SER A 302 15.83 -63.96 16.95
CA SER A 302 16.97 -63.91 16.02
C SER A 302 16.66 -64.47 14.63
N LEU A 303 17.39 -64.00 13.61
CA LEU A 303 18.23 -64.82 12.72
C LEU A 303 19.22 -63.88 11.97
N GLU A 304 20.53 -64.13 12.12
CA GLU A 304 21.58 -63.64 11.20
C GLU A 304 21.63 -64.53 9.93
N PRO A 305 22.63 -64.41 9.03
CA PRO A 305 22.53 -63.75 7.73
C PRO A 305 22.59 -64.75 6.56
N GLU A 306 22.00 -64.42 5.41
CA GLU A 306 22.38 -65.05 4.15
C GLU A 306 22.63 -63.99 3.07
N ASP A 307 23.89 -63.92 2.67
CA ASP A 307 24.37 -63.41 1.39
C ASP A 307 24.45 -64.63 0.45
N PRO A 308 24.00 -64.54 -0.80
CA PRO A 308 25.00 -64.60 -1.86
C PRO A 308 24.73 -63.70 -3.07
N GLU A 309 25.76 -62.93 -3.40
CA GLU A 309 26.46 -62.97 -4.69
C GLU A 309 25.73 -62.49 -5.97
N ALA A 310 26.21 -61.31 -6.41
CA ALA A 310 26.45 -60.87 -7.79
C ALA A 310 25.27 -60.58 -8.75
N ASP A 311 25.07 -59.29 -9.05
CA ASP A 311 25.27 -58.83 -10.43
C ASP A 311 25.72 -57.36 -10.48
N LYS A 312 26.77 -57.10 -11.27
CA LYS A 312 27.33 -55.78 -11.51
C LYS A 312 26.61 -55.17 -12.70
N THR A 313 25.88 -54.09 -12.48
CA THR A 313 25.52 -53.18 -13.58
C THR A 313 25.82 -51.74 -13.19
N GLU A 314 26.82 -51.20 -13.88
CA GLU A 314 27.18 -49.78 -13.90
C GLU A 314 26.00 -48.94 -14.40
N PRO A 315 25.68 -47.80 -13.76
CA PRO A 315 24.69 -46.89 -14.31
C PRO A 315 25.27 -46.08 -15.47
N VAL A 316 24.65 -46.25 -16.64
CA VAL A 316 24.84 -45.43 -17.84
C VAL A 316 24.54 -43.95 -17.55
N PRO A 317 25.38 -42.99 -17.96
CA PRO A 317 25.08 -41.57 -17.85
C PRO A 317 24.05 -41.16 -18.92
N ILE A 318 22.88 -40.65 -18.51
CA ILE A 318 21.97 -39.97 -19.43
C ILE A 318 22.37 -38.50 -19.51
N GLU A 319 23.07 -38.25 -20.61
CA GLU A 319 23.33 -37.02 -21.34
C GLU A 319 22.22 -35.97 -21.21
N SER A 320 22.51 -34.91 -20.47
CA SER A 320 21.72 -33.66 -20.47
C SER A 320 22.28 -32.77 -21.58
N GLY A 321 21.72 -32.89 -22.78
CA GLY A 321 21.95 -31.95 -23.86
C GLY A 321 21.27 -30.61 -23.56
N ILE A 322 22.07 -29.54 -23.55
CA ILE A 322 21.93 -28.31 -24.36
C ILE A 322 22.90 -27.29 -23.76
N SER A 323 24.05 -27.18 -24.43
CA SER A 323 25.07 -26.14 -24.22
C SER A 323 24.57 -24.76 -24.67
N PRO A 324 25.11 -23.68 -24.08
CA PRO A 324 24.91 -22.31 -24.53
C PRO A 324 25.62 -22.03 -25.87
N PRO A 325 25.17 -21.04 -26.66
CA PRO A 325 25.84 -20.69 -27.91
C PRO A 325 27.19 -20.01 -27.64
N SER A 326 28.24 -20.57 -28.24
CA SER A 326 29.57 -19.99 -28.34
C SER A 326 29.54 -18.72 -29.19
N THR A 327 30.02 -17.63 -28.62
CA THR A 327 30.33 -16.38 -29.32
C THR A 327 31.56 -16.59 -30.20
N GLU A 328 31.34 -16.48 -31.50
CA GLU A 328 32.35 -16.58 -32.54
C GLU A 328 33.26 -15.33 -32.52
N ALA A 329 34.57 -15.59 -32.43
CA ALA A 329 35.61 -14.58 -32.54
C ALA A 329 35.65 -14.01 -33.97
N THR A 330 35.25 -12.75 -34.13
CA THR A 330 35.54 -11.98 -35.34
C THR A 330 36.73 -11.05 -35.09
N SER A 331 37.71 -11.22 -35.95
CA SER A 331 38.97 -10.53 -36.11
C SER A 331 38.90 -9.00 -36.21
N LEU A 332 39.92 -8.37 -35.63
CA LEU A 332 40.33 -6.97 -35.78
C LEU A 332 40.38 -6.49 -37.25
N PRO A 333 39.98 -5.24 -37.56
CA PRO A 333 40.42 -4.54 -38.76
C PRO A 333 41.75 -3.77 -38.53
N PRO A 334 42.56 -3.58 -39.58
CA PRO A 334 43.92 -3.04 -39.48
C PRO A 334 44.00 -1.52 -39.33
N GLU A 335 45.03 -1.07 -38.60
CA GLU A 335 45.55 0.30 -38.61
C GLU A 335 45.96 0.72 -40.02
N VAL A 336 45.38 1.81 -40.51
CA VAL A 336 45.89 2.53 -41.69
C VAL A 336 46.54 3.81 -41.21
N ARG A 337 47.88 3.85 -41.30
CA ARG A 337 48.69 5.07 -41.27
C ARG A 337 48.46 5.87 -42.56
N VAL A 338 47.95 7.08 -42.43
CA VAL A 338 48.09 8.18 -43.40
C VAL A 338 48.42 9.40 -42.53
N GLY A 339 49.62 9.96 -42.54
CA GLY A 339 50.22 10.61 -43.70
C GLY A 339 49.94 12.10 -43.58
N PHE A 340 50.77 12.80 -42.81
CA PHE A 340 50.88 14.25 -42.77
C PHE A 340 51.40 14.73 -44.14
N PRO A 341 50.74 15.70 -44.79
CA PRO A 341 51.51 16.84 -45.28
C PRO A 341 50.81 18.17 -44.97
N GLY A 342 51.65 19.16 -44.68
CA GLY A 342 51.22 20.50 -44.28
C GLY A 342 50.55 21.33 -45.37
N GLY A 343 49.88 22.37 -44.91
CA GLY A 343 49.32 23.45 -45.73
C GLY A 343 48.85 24.57 -44.81
N SER A 344 49.65 25.62 -44.76
CA SER A 344 49.63 26.79 -43.88
C SER A 344 48.35 27.67 -43.96
N PRO A 345 48.21 28.65 -43.04
CA PRO A 345 47.01 29.44 -42.83
C PRO A 345 46.97 30.71 -43.68
N SER A 346 45.77 31.24 -43.91
CA SER A 346 45.55 32.62 -44.36
C SER A 346 44.37 33.23 -43.60
N THR A 347 44.66 34.34 -42.92
CA THR A 347 43.83 35.58 -42.83
C THR A 347 42.85 35.72 -44.00
N GLU A 348 41.60 36.13 -43.80
CA GLU A 348 41.13 37.43 -43.30
C GLU A 348 39.61 37.35 -43.04
#